data_AF-Q01UJ9-F1
#
_entry.id   AF-Q01UJ9-F1
#
_cell.length_a   1.000
_cell.length_b   1.000
_cell.length_c   1.000
_cell.angle_alpha   90.00
_cell.angle_beta   90.00
_cell.angle_gamma   90.00
#
_symmetry.space_group_name_H-M   'P 1'
#
loop_
_entity.id
_entity.type
_entity.pdbx_description
1 polymer ?
#
loop_
_entity_poly.entity_id
_entity_poly.type
_entity_poly.pdbx_seq_one_letter_code
_entity_poly.pdbx_strand_id
1 'polypeptide(L)'
;MHKLTPVEDAKTLFNQAKDWSVWQWLLEKKRARSTADAAWEALEDCEAKVIAAWPPEWQKAYRSTSHRANGLDPELKADLEALRQADEEAQGARDAAESQFDEADRRMSTSMACEGSQMAIDAWILREKVIRKAEALLRRK
;
A
#
# COMPACT_ATOMS: atom_id res chain seq x y z
N MET A 1 -7.82 -11.77 -4.60
CA MET A 1 -6.39 -11.55 -4.39
C MET A 1 -5.83 -12.66 -3.52
N HIS A 2 -4.90 -13.44 -4.06
CA HIS A 2 -4.11 -14.36 -3.25
C HIS A 2 -3.16 -13.57 -2.36
N LYS A 3 -2.84 -14.10 -1.17
CA LYS A 3 -1.82 -13.49 -0.31
C LYS A 3 -0.48 -13.46 -1.06
N LEU A 4 0.13 -12.29 -1.15
CA LEU A 4 1.43 -12.13 -1.79
C LEU A 4 2.52 -12.48 -0.78
N THR A 5 3.38 -13.44 -1.11
CA THR A 5 4.50 -13.86 -0.24
C THR A 5 5.34 -12.68 0.25
N PRO A 6 5.75 -11.70 -0.60
CA PRO A 6 6.53 -10.56 -0.15
C PRO A 6 5.84 -9.73 0.94
N VAL A 7 4.51 -9.60 0.86
CA VAL A 7 3.72 -8.83 1.81
C VAL A 7 3.56 -9.58 3.13
N GLU A 8 3.36 -10.89 3.09
CA GLU A 8 3.25 -11.70 4.32
C GLU A 8 4.61 -11.82 5.03
N ASP A 9 5.71 -11.93 4.27
CA ASP A 9 7.07 -11.91 4.81
C ASP A 9 7.37 -10.55 5.47
N ALA A 10 6.98 -9.44 4.83
CA ALA A 10 7.13 -8.10 5.39
C ALA A 10 6.29 -7.91 6.66
N LYS A 11 5.02 -8.31 6.66
CA LYS A 11 4.17 -8.29 7.87
C LYS A 11 4.79 -9.13 8.98
N THR A 12 5.35 -10.29 8.67
CA THR A 12 6.00 -11.16 9.66
C THR A 12 7.23 -10.48 10.25
N LEU A 13 8.11 -9.95 9.41
CA LEU A 13 9.31 -9.23 9.84
C LEU A 13 8.96 -8.01 10.69
N PHE A 14 7.98 -7.21 10.26
CA PHE A 14 7.61 -5.98 10.97
C PHE A 14 6.85 -6.25 12.27
N ASN A 15 6.12 -7.37 12.37
CA ASN A 15 5.59 -7.81 13.66
C ASN A 15 6.71 -8.18 14.64
N GLN A 16 7.78 -8.84 14.17
CA GLN A 16 8.96 -9.10 15.00
C GLN A 16 9.72 -7.81 15.34
N ALA A 17 9.78 -6.87 14.41
CA ALA A 17 10.51 -5.63 14.56
C ALA A 17 9.95 -4.71 15.65
N LYS A 18 8.66 -4.86 15.97
CA LYS A 18 8.01 -4.18 17.11
C LYS A 18 8.64 -4.55 18.47
N ASP A 19 9.32 -5.69 18.55
CA ASP A 19 9.98 -6.17 19.77
C ASP A 19 11.53 -6.05 19.70
N TRP A 20 12.07 -5.46 18.64
CA TRP A 20 13.52 -5.32 18.49
C TRP A 20 14.12 -4.30 19.47
N SER A 21 15.31 -4.62 19.97
CA SER A 21 16.15 -3.66 20.68
C SER A 21 16.73 -2.59 19.73
N VAL A 22 17.20 -1.48 20.31
CA VAL A 22 17.93 -0.41 19.57
C VAL A 22 19.05 -0.98 18.70
N TRP A 23 19.83 -1.92 19.24
CA TRP A 23 20.95 -2.54 18.52
C TRP A 23 20.50 -3.42 17.35
N GLN A 24 19.43 -4.19 17.53
CA GLN A 24 18.86 -4.98 16.43
C GLN A 24 18.33 -4.08 15.33
N TRP A 25 17.64 -2.99 15.69
CA TRP A 25 17.18 -2.00 14.71
C TRP A 25 18.34 -1.43 13.87
N LEU A 26 19.44 -1.02 14.51
CA LEU A 26 20.59 -0.48 13.80
C LEU A 26 21.23 -1.49 12.82
N LEU A 27 21.21 -2.78 13.14
CA LEU A 27 21.78 -3.84 12.32
C LEU A 27 20.83 -4.29 11.20
N GLU A 28 19.54 -4.47 11.51
CA GLU A 28 18.55 -5.08 10.62
C GLU A 28 17.77 -4.05 9.81
N LYS A 29 17.94 -2.73 10.05
CA LYS A 29 17.19 -1.68 9.32
C LYS A 29 17.26 -1.80 7.80
N LYS A 30 18.42 -2.19 7.26
CA LYS A 30 18.58 -2.37 5.81
C LYS A 30 17.69 -3.50 5.29
N ARG A 31 17.60 -4.59 6.04
CA ARG A 31 16.71 -5.71 5.73
C ARG A 31 15.24 -5.32 5.90
N ALA A 32 14.89 -4.60 6.96
CA ALA A 32 13.53 -4.09 7.15
C ALA A 32 13.10 -3.23 5.95
N ARG A 33 13.95 -2.27 5.53
CA ARG A 33 13.70 -1.43 4.36
C ARG A 33 13.57 -2.24 3.07
N SER A 34 14.52 -3.12 2.75
CA SER A 34 14.42 -3.92 1.52
C SER A 34 13.21 -4.84 1.49
N THR A 35 12.77 -5.34 2.65
CA THR A 35 11.58 -6.19 2.76
C THR A 35 10.31 -5.37 2.57
N ALA A 36 10.27 -4.14 3.12
CA ALA A 36 9.18 -3.21 2.91
C ALA A 36 9.06 -2.77 1.44
N ASP A 37 10.19 -2.43 0.81
CA ASP A 37 10.25 -2.06 -0.61
C ASP A 37 9.73 -3.21 -1.49
N ALA A 38 10.18 -4.45 -1.24
CA ALA A 38 9.73 -5.62 -1.98
C ALA A 38 8.23 -5.93 -1.79
N ALA A 39 7.70 -5.72 -0.58
CA ALA A 39 6.27 -5.87 -0.33
C ALA A 39 5.45 -4.82 -1.09
N TRP A 40 5.92 -3.58 -1.12
CA TRP A 40 5.24 -2.51 -1.84
C TRP A 40 5.30 -2.73 -3.35
N GLU A 41 6.46 -3.07 -3.90
CA GLU A 41 6.63 -3.40 -5.32
C GLU A 41 5.69 -4.55 -5.74
N ALA A 42 5.58 -5.61 -4.91
CA ALA A 42 4.67 -6.71 -5.19
C ALA A 42 3.19 -6.27 -5.22
N LEU A 43 2.80 -5.31 -4.38
CA LEU A 43 1.45 -4.73 -4.38
C LEU A 43 1.21 -3.85 -5.61
N GLU A 44 2.18 -3.02 -6.00
CA GLU A 44 2.13 -2.20 -7.21
C GLU A 44 2.01 -3.07 -8.47
N ASP A 45 2.81 -4.13 -8.57
CA ASP A 45 2.74 -5.11 -9.66
C ASP A 45 1.36 -5.80 -9.72
N CYS A 46 0.81 -6.15 -8.56
CA CYS A 46 -0.51 -6.78 -8.48
C CYS A 46 -1.60 -5.82 -8.94
N GLU A 47 -1.58 -4.58 -8.46
CA GLU A 47 -2.54 -3.57 -8.85
C GLU A 47 -2.42 -3.23 -10.34
N ALA A 48 -1.21 -3.06 -10.86
CA ALA A 48 -0.96 -2.79 -12.27
C ALA A 48 -1.56 -3.90 -13.16
N LYS A 49 -1.47 -5.17 -12.76
CA LYS A 49 -2.12 -6.29 -13.46
C LYS A 49 -3.64 -6.19 -13.42
N VAL A 50 -4.23 -5.82 -12.28
CA VAL A 50 -5.69 -5.64 -12.15
C VAL A 50 -6.17 -4.49 -13.03
N ILE A 51 -5.49 -3.34 -13.00
CA ILE A 51 -5.83 -2.17 -13.81
C ILE A 51 -5.63 -2.47 -15.30
N ALA A 52 -4.57 -3.19 -15.69
CA ALA A 52 -4.33 -3.57 -17.08
C ALA A 52 -5.44 -4.46 -17.66
N ALA A 53 -6.11 -5.25 -16.81
CA ALA A 53 -7.25 -6.06 -17.22
C ALA A 53 -8.56 -5.25 -17.38
N TRP A 54 -8.59 -3.99 -16.91
CA TRP A 54 -9.76 -3.13 -17.06
C TRP A 54 -9.89 -2.58 -18.48
N PRO A 55 -11.12 -2.21 -18.89
CA PRO A 55 -11.34 -1.46 -20.11
C PRO A 55 -10.56 -0.13 -20.13
N PRO A 56 -10.08 0.33 -21.30
CA PRO A 56 -9.29 1.57 -21.42
C PRO A 56 -9.99 2.79 -20.83
N GLU A 57 -11.32 2.85 -20.91
CA GLU A 57 -12.13 3.92 -20.35
C GLU A 57 -12.13 3.93 -18.82
N TRP A 58 -12.08 2.76 -18.16
CA TRP A 58 -11.96 2.65 -16.70
C TRP A 58 -10.55 3.02 -16.25
N GLN A 59 -9.53 2.54 -16.97
CA GLN A 59 -8.13 2.91 -16.69
C GLN A 59 -7.94 4.43 -16.78
N LYS A 60 -8.53 5.06 -17.80
CA LYS A 60 -8.48 6.51 -17.98
C LYS A 60 -9.22 7.23 -16.85
N ALA A 61 -10.42 6.77 -16.48
CA ALA A 61 -11.20 7.36 -15.40
C ALA A 61 -10.50 7.24 -14.04
N TYR A 62 -9.90 6.09 -13.73
CA TYR A 62 -9.13 5.87 -12.51
C TYR A 62 -7.88 6.76 -12.42
N ARG A 63 -7.14 6.89 -13.53
CA ARG A 63 -5.93 7.72 -13.60
C ARG A 63 -6.20 9.22 -13.70
N SER A 64 -7.40 9.62 -14.13
CA SER A 64 -7.75 11.01 -14.33
C SER A 64 -8.66 11.53 -13.22
N THR A 65 -8.25 12.58 -12.53
CA THR A 65 -9.15 13.42 -11.71
C THR A 65 -10.22 14.16 -12.55
N SER A 66 -10.10 14.07 -13.89
CA SER A 66 -11.00 14.70 -14.85
C SER A 66 -12.37 14.04 -14.83
N HIS A 67 -13.39 14.84 -14.56
CA HIS A 67 -14.79 14.43 -14.59
C HIS A 67 -15.30 14.08 -16.00
N ARG A 68 -14.45 14.20 -17.03
CA ARG A 68 -14.79 14.03 -18.45
C ARG A 68 -14.65 12.60 -18.97
N ALA A 69 -14.77 11.59 -18.10
CA ALA A 69 -15.05 10.23 -18.55
C ALA A 69 -16.50 10.16 -19.09
N ASN A 70 -16.71 10.80 -20.25
CA ASN A 70 -18.01 10.87 -20.90
C ASN A 70 -18.41 9.46 -21.34
N GLY A 71 -19.60 9.01 -20.93
CA GLY A 71 -20.17 7.72 -21.34
C GLY A 71 -19.98 6.57 -20.34
N LEU A 72 -19.33 6.78 -19.20
CA LEU A 72 -19.38 5.81 -18.10
C LEU A 72 -20.64 5.99 -17.27
N ASP A 73 -21.17 4.87 -16.78
CA ASP A 73 -22.24 4.86 -15.81
C ASP A 73 -21.87 5.69 -14.55
N PRO A 74 -22.78 6.54 -14.03
CA PRO A 74 -22.48 7.40 -12.88
C PRO A 74 -22.08 6.63 -11.61
N GLU A 75 -22.67 5.45 -11.36
CA GLU A 75 -22.35 4.62 -10.20
C GLU A 75 -20.94 4.05 -10.34
N LEU A 76 -20.60 3.51 -11.51
CA LEU A 76 -19.25 3.03 -11.80
C LEU A 76 -18.20 4.14 -11.68
N LYS A 77 -18.50 5.35 -12.14
CA LYS A 77 -17.60 6.50 -12.00
C LYS A 77 -17.37 6.86 -10.53
N ALA A 78 -18.41 6.82 -9.70
CA ALA A 78 -18.29 7.03 -8.27
C ALA A 78 -17.47 5.93 -7.59
N ASP A 79 -17.66 4.67 -7.98
CA ASP A 79 -16.89 3.52 -7.49
C ASP A 79 -15.40 3.65 -7.83
N LEU A 80 -15.05 4.06 -9.06
CA LEU A 80 -13.66 4.28 -9.48
C LEU A 80 -13.00 5.47 -8.75
N GLU A 81 -13.74 6.54 -8.51
CA GLU A 81 -13.25 7.70 -7.75
C GLU A 81 -13.04 7.34 -6.27
N ALA A 82 -13.96 6.61 -5.65
CA ALA A 82 -13.82 6.13 -4.28
C ALA A 82 -12.63 5.16 -4.15
N LEU A 83 -12.39 4.34 -5.17
CA LEU A 83 -11.22 3.46 -5.21
C LEU A 83 -9.93 4.26 -5.29
N ARG A 84 -9.87 5.28 -6.14
CA ARG A 84 -8.72 6.20 -6.28
C ARG A 84 -8.40 6.90 -4.97
N GLN A 85 -9.41 7.40 -4.26
CA GLN A 85 -9.24 8.03 -2.94
C GLN A 85 -8.71 7.05 -1.90
N ALA A 86 -9.19 5.80 -1.90
CA ALA A 86 -8.66 4.76 -1.02
C ALA A 86 -7.21 4.37 -1.38
N ASP A 87 -6.84 4.47 -2.66
CA ASP A 87 -5.46 4.29 -3.11
C ASP A 87 -4.54 5.38 -2.57
N GLU A 88 -4.96 6.64 -2.73
CA GLU A 88 -4.26 7.81 -2.16
C GLU A 88 -4.10 7.72 -0.64
N GLU A 89 -5.11 7.23 0.07
CA GLU A 89 -5.03 6.96 1.51
C GLU A 89 -3.95 5.92 1.83
N ALA A 90 -3.86 4.84 1.04
CA ALA A 90 -2.84 3.82 1.20
C ALA A 90 -1.43 4.35 0.92
N GLN A 91 -1.25 5.20 -0.11
CA GLN A 91 0.02 5.91 -0.34
C GLN A 91 0.36 6.84 0.83
N GLY A 92 -0.61 7.64 1.30
CA GLY A 92 -0.39 8.54 2.43
C GLY A 92 0.01 7.80 3.71
N ALA A 93 -0.57 6.60 3.95
CA ALA A 93 -0.18 5.75 5.08
C ALA A 93 1.26 5.22 4.94
N ARG A 94 1.70 4.89 3.71
CA ARG A 94 3.10 4.52 3.46
C ARG A 94 4.03 5.70 3.73
N ASP A 95 3.74 6.87 3.18
CA ASP A 95 4.57 8.08 3.35
C ASP A 95 4.68 8.49 4.82
N ALA A 96 3.59 8.32 5.59
CA ALA A 96 3.56 8.53 7.02
C ALA A 96 4.45 7.52 7.77
N ALA A 97 4.42 6.24 7.39
CA ALA A 97 5.29 5.22 7.97
C ALA A 97 6.77 5.51 7.67
N GLU A 98 7.11 5.90 6.43
CA GLU A 98 8.47 6.30 6.04
C GLU A 98 8.94 7.53 6.83
N SER A 99 8.10 8.55 6.96
CA SER A 99 8.39 9.74 7.77
C SER A 99 8.63 9.40 9.24
N GLN A 100 7.86 8.46 9.79
CA GLN A 100 8.03 7.98 11.17
C GLN A 100 9.37 7.26 11.35
N PHE A 101 9.78 6.43 10.39
CA PHE A 101 11.10 5.78 10.42
C PHE A 101 12.25 6.77 10.32
N ASP A 102 12.15 7.77 9.44
CA ASP A 102 13.15 8.83 9.32
C ASP A 102 13.31 9.60 10.63
N GLU A 103 12.20 9.94 11.29
CA GLU A 103 12.25 10.60 12.59
C GLU A 103 12.75 9.68 13.71
N ALA A 104 12.39 8.40 13.67
CA ALA A 104 12.92 7.39 14.59
C ALA A 104 14.45 7.28 14.49
N ASP A 105 15.00 7.27 13.28
CA ASP A 105 16.45 7.24 13.03
C ASP A 105 17.12 8.53 13.55
N ARG A 106 16.53 9.71 13.30
CA ARG A 106 17.06 11.00 13.79
C ARG A 106 17.11 11.07 15.31
N ARG A 107 16.08 10.57 15.98
CA ARG A 107 15.97 10.56 17.45
C ARG A 107 16.61 9.36 18.11
N MET A 108 17.10 8.39 17.32
CA MET A 108 17.54 7.09 17.80
C MET A 108 16.50 6.42 18.71
N SER A 109 15.23 6.47 18.30
CA SER A 109 14.09 6.07 19.10
C SER A 109 13.50 4.74 18.64
N THR A 110 13.74 3.68 19.41
CA THR A 110 13.16 2.36 19.14
C THR A 110 11.65 2.36 19.23
N SER A 111 11.04 3.09 20.19
CA SER A 111 9.58 3.13 20.30
C SER A 111 8.93 3.73 19.05
N MET A 112 9.57 4.75 18.45
CA MET A 112 9.10 5.32 17.19
C MET A 112 9.29 4.38 16.01
N ALA A 113 10.38 3.59 15.98
CA ALA A 113 10.57 2.56 14.95
C ALA A 113 9.53 1.42 15.07
N CYS A 114 9.13 1.05 16.29
CA CYS A 114 8.04 0.11 16.53
C CYS A 114 6.69 0.66 16.05
N GLU A 115 6.43 1.95 16.29
CA GLU A 115 5.25 2.64 15.75
C GLU A 115 5.27 2.67 14.22
N GLY A 116 6.39 3.06 13.61
CA GLY A 116 6.58 3.03 12.16
C GLY A 116 6.37 1.62 11.58
N SER A 117 6.75 0.57 12.33
CA SER A 117 6.52 -0.81 11.93
C SER A 117 5.04 -1.17 11.86
N GLN A 118 4.26 -0.72 12.84
CA GLN A 118 2.81 -0.90 12.82
C GLN A 118 2.18 -0.09 11.67
N MET A 119 2.61 1.15 11.46
CA MET A 119 2.11 2.00 10.38
C MET A 119 2.35 1.40 9.00
N ALA A 120 3.52 0.80 8.77
CA ALA A 120 3.82 0.11 7.52
C ALA A 120 2.92 -1.12 7.30
N ILE A 121 2.65 -1.91 8.35
CA ILE A 121 1.71 -3.02 8.29
C ILE A 121 0.31 -2.52 7.89
N ASP A 122 -0.14 -1.44 8.52
CA ASP A 122 -1.46 -0.86 8.25
C ASP A 122 -1.56 -0.33 6.81
N ALA A 123 -0.49 0.31 6.30
CA ALA A 123 -0.40 0.77 4.91
C ALA A 123 -0.53 -0.40 3.90
N TRP A 124 0.17 -1.52 4.13
CA TRP A 124 0.01 -2.71 3.27
C TRP A 124 -1.40 -3.28 3.33
N ILE A 125 -2.03 -3.32 4.51
CA ILE A 125 -3.41 -3.79 4.66
C ILE A 125 -4.38 -2.89 3.89
N LEU A 126 -4.20 -1.57 3.93
CA LEU A 126 -5.00 -0.62 3.15
C LEU A 126 -4.83 -0.87 1.65
N ARG A 127 -3.58 -0.99 1.16
CA ARG A 127 -3.31 -1.27 -0.25
C ARG A 127 -3.93 -2.58 -0.74
N GLU A 128 -3.83 -3.65 0.05
CA GLU A 128 -4.49 -4.91 -0.29
C GLU A 128 -6.02 -4.78 -0.35
N LYS A 129 -6.64 -3.94 0.51
CA LYS A 129 -8.09 -3.68 0.44
C LYS A 129 -8.46 -2.95 -0.86
N VAL A 130 -7.63 -2.00 -1.29
CA VAL A 130 -7.82 -1.31 -2.58
C VAL A 130 -7.77 -2.32 -3.72
N ILE A 131 -6.73 -3.15 -3.79
CA ILE A 131 -6.59 -4.19 -4.83
C ILE A 131 -7.79 -5.14 -4.83
N ARG A 132 -8.27 -5.58 -3.66
CA ARG A 132 -9.47 -6.44 -3.56
C ARG A 132 -10.73 -5.75 -4.10
N LYS A 133 -10.92 -4.45 -3.82
CA LYS A 133 -12.02 -3.67 -4.38
C LYS A 133 -11.88 -3.52 -5.90
N ALA A 134 -10.67 -3.26 -6.39
CA ALA A 134 -10.35 -3.16 -7.82
C ALA A 134 -10.69 -4.46 -8.58
N GLU A 135 -10.30 -5.62 -8.03
CA GLU A 135 -10.66 -6.93 -8.58
C GLU A 135 -12.17 -7.21 -8.52
N ALA A 136 -12.87 -6.73 -7.49
CA ALA A 136 -14.31 -6.91 -7.34
C ALA A 136 -15.09 -6.08 -8.38
N LEU A 137 -14.62 -4.86 -8.69
CA LEU A 137 -15.20 -4.04 -9.75
C LEU A 137 -15.07 -4.72 -11.11
N LEU A 138 -13.90 -5.28 -11.42
CA LEU A 138 -13.70 -6.03 -12.66
C LEU A 138 -14.63 -7.24 -12.79
N ARG A 139 -14.88 -7.96 -11.69
CA ARG A 139 -15.76 -9.13 -11.66
C ARG A 139 -17.26 -8.80 -11.73
N ARG A 140 -17.64 -7.56 -11.45
CA ARG A 140 -19.03 -7.08 -11.54
C ARG A 140 -19.43 -6.75 -12.99
N LYS A 141 -18.44 -6.52 -13.86
CA LYS A 141 -18.63 -6.25 -15.29
C LYS A 141 -19.27 -7.43 -16.01
#